data_AF-A0AAV5FA41-F1
#
_entry.id   AF-A0AAV5FA41-F1
#
_cell.length_a   1.000
_cell.length_b   1.000
_cell.length_c   1.000
_cell.angle_alpha   90.00
_cell.angle_beta   90.00
_cell.angle_gamma   90.00
#
_symmetry.space_group_name_H-M   'P 1'
#
loop_
_entity.id
_entity.type
_entity.pdbx_description
1 polymer ?
#
loop_
_entity_poly.entity_id
_entity_poly.type
_entity_poly.pdbx_seq_one_letter_code
_entity_poly.pdbx_strand_id
1 'polypeptide(L)'
;MCTKIGNGTNTLFWEDRWLLGQRIQDLSPLIVGMVPKRIASKRTVSEAISDMCWVRDIYGVASTEVIMEFIKLWDIVSGVATAGGGGCTLLAPLDLWKIHSKISI
;
A
#
# COMPACT_ATOMS: atom_id res chain seq x y z
N MET A 1 -13.56 2.23 14.16
CA MET A 1 -12.78 3.33 14.75
C MET A 1 -11.87 3.88 13.67
N CYS A 2 -11.92 5.18 13.40
CA CYS A 2 -11.15 5.82 12.33
C CYS A 2 -9.83 6.31 12.94
N THR A 3 -8.72 5.62 12.71
CA THR A 3 -7.40 6.13 13.12
C THR A 3 -7.04 7.30 12.21
N LYS A 4 -7.17 8.51 12.74
CA LYS A 4 -6.75 9.75 12.08
C LYS A 4 -5.23 9.74 12.02
N ILE A 5 -4.68 9.27 10.90
CA ILE A 5 -3.27 9.50 10.57
C ILE A 5 -3.10 11.01 10.59
N GLY A 6 -2.08 11.51 11.28
CA GLY A 6 -1.73 12.92 11.25
C GLY A 6 -1.30 13.36 9.84
N ASN A 7 -0.44 14.36 9.72
CA ASN A 7 0.01 14.81 8.39
C ASN A 7 0.79 13.73 7.60
N GLY A 8 1.15 12.59 8.22
CA GLY A 8 1.77 11.44 7.55
C GLY A 8 3.17 11.70 7.00
N THR A 9 3.73 12.89 7.20
CA THR A 9 5.02 13.35 6.66
C THR A 9 6.24 12.87 7.44
N ASN A 10 6.06 12.48 8.71
CA ASN A 10 7.12 11.96 9.58
C ASN A 10 6.92 10.48 9.93
N THR A 11 5.93 9.83 9.32
CA THR A 11 5.58 8.44 9.60
C THR A 11 5.96 7.61 8.40
N LEU A 12 6.74 6.57 8.60
CA LEU A 12 7.22 5.67 7.55
C LEU A 12 6.12 4.69 7.14
N PHE A 13 5.83 4.61 5.85
CA PHE A 13 4.76 3.77 5.33
C PHE A 13 5.02 2.28 5.58
N TRP A 14 6.26 1.82 5.39
CA TRP A 14 6.57 0.38 5.47
C TRP A 14 6.94 -0.10 6.88
N GLU A 15 7.50 0.79 7.71
CA GLU A 15 8.12 0.42 8.99
C GLU A 15 7.28 0.81 10.22
N ASP A 16 6.50 1.90 10.16
CA ASP A 16 5.76 2.40 11.32
C ASP A 16 4.38 1.76 11.53
N ARG A 17 3.89 1.85 12.77
CA ARG A 17 2.58 1.36 13.21
C ARG A 17 1.45 2.33 12.89
N TRP A 18 1.24 2.63 11.62
CA TRP A 18 0.26 3.64 11.20
C TRP A 18 -1.04 3.02 10.65
N LEU A 19 -1.00 1.77 10.17
CA LEU A 19 -2.13 1.08 9.58
C LEU A 19 -2.86 0.28 10.66
N LEU A 20 -3.99 0.79 11.16
CA LEU A 20 -4.75 0.18 12.27
C LEU A 20 -3.91 -0.05 13.55
N GLY A 21 -2.87 0.76 13.77
CA GLY A 21 -1.93 0.59 14.88
C GLY A 21 -0.93 -0.56 14.71
N GLN A 22 -0.89 -1.18 13.52
CA GLN A 22 0.03 -2.24 13.14
C GLN A 22 1.00 -1.77 12.06
N ARG A 23 2.14 -2.47 11.92
CA ARG A 23 3.04 -2.26 10.79
C ARG A 23 2.53 -3.04 9.60
N ILE A 24 2.81 -2.56 8.40
CA ILE A 24 2.50 -3.32 7.17
C ILE A 24 3.20 -4.67 7.17
N GLN A 25 4.42 -4.77 7.71
CA GLN A 25 5.15 -6.02 7.83
C GLN A 25 4.41 -7.09 8.66
N ASP A 26 3.64 -6.67 9.67
CA ASP A 26 2.87 -7.61 10.50
C ASP A 26 1.62 -8.12 9.77
N LEU A 27 1.16 -7.41 8.73
CA LEU A 27 -0.03 -7.73 7.93
C LEU A 27 0.30 -8.44 6.61
N SER A 28 1.42 -8.07 5.98
CA SER A 28 1.81 -8.51 4.63
C SER A 28 3.33 -8.64 4.53
N PRO A 29 3.93 -9.64 5.21
CA PRO A 29 5.37 -9.81 5.27
C PRO A 29 6.00 -10.13 3.90
N LEU A 30 5.28 -10.78 2.98
CA LEU A 30 5.81 -11.10 1.66
C LEU A 30 5.99 -9.83 0.81
N ILE A 31 5.00 -8.93 0.86
CA ILE A 31 5.07 -7.64 0.17
C ILE A 31 6.21 -6.79 0.72
N VAL A 32 6.36 -6.71 2.05
CA VAL A 32 7.48 -5.94 2.65
C VAL A 32 8.82 -6.56 2.29
N GLY A 33 8.92 -7.89 2.17
CA GLY A 33 10.11 -8.57 1.69
C GLY A 33 10.52 -8.20 0.26
N MET A 34 9.57 -7.75 -0.57
CA MET A 34 9.81 -7.28 -1.94
C MET A 34 10.18 -5.81 -2.03
N VAL A 35 10.09 -5.06 -0.93
CA VAL A 35 10.45 -3.64 -0.91
C VAL A 35 11.93 -3.50 -0.53
N PRO A 36 12.76 -2.84 -1.37
CA PRO A 36 14.13 -2.54 -1.01
C PRO A 36 14.20 -1.75 0.30
N LYS A 37 15.06 -2.17 1.24
CA LYS A 37 15.21 -1.52 2.56
C LYS A 37 15.41 -0.01 2.49
N ARG A 38 16.13 0.48 1.48
CA ARG A 38 16.37 1.91 1.25
C ARG A 38 15.07 2.70 0.96
N ILE A 39 14.09 2.06 0.34
CA ILE A 39 12.79 2.65 0.05
C ILE A 39 11.90 2.53 1.29
N ALA A 40 11.89 1.36 1.93
CA ALA A 40 11.14 1.10 3.15
C ALA A 40 11.43 2.14 4.26
N SER A 41 12.70 2.49 4.45
CA SER A 41 13.15 3.41 5.50
C SER A 41 13.01 4.90 5.18
N LYS A 42 12.53 5.26 3.98
CA LYS A 42 12.38 6.67 3.55
C LYS A 42 10.95 7.04 3.19
N ARG A 43 10.18 6.09 2.64
CA ARG A 43 8.83 6.35 2.14
C ARG A 43 7.94 6.77 3.29
N THR A 44 7.38 7.97 3.21
CA THR A 44 6.41 8.44 4.21
C THR A 44 4.98 8.03 3.84
N VAL A 45 4.08 8.01 4.83
CA VAL A 45 2.66 7.70 4.60
C VAL A 45 2.01 8.72 3.65
N SER A 46 2.35 10.00 3.80
CA SER A 46 1.82 11.07 2.94
C SER A 46 2.22 10.87 1.47
N GLU A 47 3.50 10.56 1.21
CA GLU A 47 4.01 10.29 -0.14
C GLU A 47 3.45 9.00 -0.73
N ALA A 48 3.33 7.96 0.10
CA ALA A 48 2.81 6.67 -0.33
C ALA A 48 1.35 6.74 -0.75
N ILE A 49 0.50 7.39 0.06
CA ILE A 49 -0.96 7.44 -0.16
C ILE A 49 -1.32 8.43 -1.27
N SER A 50 -0.74 9.63 -1.29
CA SER A 50 -1.18 10.71 -2.21
C SER A 50 -1.09 10.31 -3.68
N ASP A 51 -0.04 9.58 -4.05
CA ASP A 51 0.25 9.20 -5.44
C ASP A 51 0.16 7.70 -5.70
N MET A 52 -0.35 6.92 -4.73
CA MET A 52 -0.26 5.45 -4.74
C MET A 52 1.17 4.93 -5.00
N CYS A 53 2.18 5.73 -4.60
CA CYS A 53 3.58 5.45 -4.90
C CYS A 53 4.08 4.16 -4.25
N TRP A 54 3.43 3.71 -3.18
CA TRP A 54 3.78 2.46 -2.50
C TRP A 54 3.65 1.23 -3.40
N VAL A 55 2.76 1.22 -4.40
CA VAL A 55 2.68 0.12 -5.36
C VAL A 55 3.97 0.00 -6.16
N ARG A 56 4.59 1.14 -6.47
CA ARG A 56 5.84 1.23 -7.24
C ARG A 56 7.08 0.85 -6.41
N ASP A 57 6.93 0.76 -5.09
CA ASP A 57 8.01 0.37 -4.18
C ASP A 57 8.21 -1.15 -4.13
N ILE A 58 7.27 -1.93 -4.67
CA ILE A 58 7.28 -3.39 -4.66
C ILE A 58 8.08 -3.88 -5.88
N TYR A 59 9.16 -4.62 -5.64
CA TYR A 59 10.02 -5.18 -6.68
C TYR A 59 10.10 -6.70 -6.59
N GLY A 60 10.02 -7.37 -7.73
CA GLY A 60 10.22 -8.82 -7.81
C GLY A 60 9.16 -9.52 -8.67
N VAL A 61 9.22 -10.85 -8.67
CA VAL A 61 8.24 -11.70 -9.33
C VAL A 61 7.08 -11.95 -8.37
N ALA A 62 5.88 -11.55 -8.76
CA ALA A 62 4.68 -11.78 -7.98
C ALA A 62 4.25 -13.25 -8.10
N SER A 63 4.35 -14.01 -6.99
CA SER A 63 3.70 -15.31 -6.87
C SER A 63 2.21 -15.13 -6.52
N THR A 64 1.42 -16.20 -6.63
CA THR A 64 0.00 -16.17 -6.25
C THR A 64 -0.19 -15.71 -4.81
N GLU A 65 0.67 -16.15 -3.89
CA GLU A 65 0.63 -15.76 -2.47
C GLU A 65 0.86 -14.26 -2.30
N VAL A 66 1.82 -13.70 -3.05
CA VAL A 66 2.14 -12.27 -3.05
C VAL A 66 0.99 -11.45 -3.59
N ILE A 67 0.34 -11.90 -4.68
CA ILE A 67 -0.83 -11.23 -5.25
C ILE A 67 -1.98 -11.20 -4.22
N MET A 68 -2.19 -12.31 -3.50
CA MET A 68 -3.23 -12.37 -2.46
C MET A 68 -2.92 -11.44 -1.27
N GLU A 69 -1.66 -11.34 -0.85
CA GLU A 69 -1.25 -10.35 0.17
C GLU A 69 -1.42 -8.92 -0.32
N PHE A 70 -1.05 -8.63 -1.58
CA PHE A 70 -1.22 -7.31 -2.18
C PHE A 70 -2.68 -6.87 -2.17
N ILE A 71 -3.60 -7.74 -2.59
CA ILE A 71 -5.04 -7.42 -2.63
C ILE A 71 -5.57 -7.11 -1.23
N LYS A 72 -5.16 -7.89 -0.21
CA LYS A 72 -5.54 -7.64 1.19
C LYS A 72 -4.99 -6.31 1.68
N LEU A 73 -3.71 -6.02 1.43
CA LEU A 73 -3.08 -4.77 1.83
C LEU A 73 -3.74 -3.56 1.15
N TRP A 74 -4.04 -3.69 -0.15
CA TRP A 74 -4.72 -2.66 -0.92
C TRP A 74 -6.07 -2.27 -0.32
N ASP A 75 -6.89 -3.26 0.04
CA ASP A 75 -8.21 -3.03 0.64
C ASP A 75 -8.09 -2.25 1.96
N ILE A 76 -7.15 -2.64 2.83
CA ILE A 76 -6.90 -1.98 4.12
C ILE A 76 -6.41 -0.54 3.91
N VAL A 77 -5.45 -0.32 3.01
CA VAL A 77 -4.90 1.03 2.71
C VAL A 77 -5.95 1.93 2.05
N SER A 78 -6.79 1.38 1.16
CA SER A 78 -7.86 2.12 0.48
C SER A 78 -8.97 2.56 1.44
N GLY A 79 -9.26 1.74 2.45
CA GLY A 79 -10.17 2.10 3.54
C GLY A 79 -9.68 3.30 4.38
N VAL A 80 -8.38 3.57 4.37
CA VAL A 80 -7.77 4.71 5.07
C VAL A 80 -7.75 5.98 4.22
N ALA A 81 -7.50 5.86 2.91
CA ALA A 81 -7.42 7.01 1.99
C ALA A 81 -8.77 7.72 1.79
N THR A 82 -9.90 7.06 2.06
CA THR A 82 -11.26 7.54 1.76
C THR A 82 -11.87 8.49 2.80
N ALA A 83 -11.13 8.90 3.84
CA ALA A 83 -11.66 9.79 4.88
C ALA A 83 -11.47 11.31 4.60
N GLY A 84 -10.85 11.70 3.49
CA GLY A 84 -10.62 13.10 3.09
C GLY A 84 -11.23 13.42 1.74
N GLY A 85 -12.26 14.27 1.71
CA GLY A 85 -13.05 14.54 0.51
C GLY A 85 -12.30 15.24 -0.63
N GLY A 86 -12.69 14.90 -1.85
CA GLY A 86 -12.49 15.70 -3.06
C GLY A 86 -11.88 14.92 -4.24
N GLY A 87 -12.72 14.38 -5.13
CA GLY A 87 -12.30 13.99 -6.48
C GLY A 87 -12.19 12.49 -6.78
N CYS A 88 -13.11 11.67 -6.30
CA CYS A 88 -13.24 10.27 -6.74
C CYS A 88 -13.82 10.18 -8.16
N THR A 89 -12.99 10.14 -9.19
CA THR A 89 -13.34 9.38 -10.40
C THR A 89 -12.66 8.02 -10.32
N LEU A 90 -13.45 7.05 -9.85
CA LEU A 90 -13.37 5.63 -10.16
C LEU A 90 -11.98 5.00 -10.21
N LEU A 91 -11.53 4.45 -9.08
CA LEU A 91 -10.83 3.16 -9.06
C LEU A 91 -11.35 2.34 -7.88
N ALA A 92 -12.61 1.91 -8.02
CA ALA A 92 -13.13 0.78 -7.26
C ALA A 92 -12.57 -0.54 -7.84
N PRO A 93 -12.56 -1.63 -7.06
CA PRO A 93 -11.67 -2.79 -7.21
C PRO A 93 -12.07 -3.77 -8.34
N LEU A 94 -12.13 -3.30 -9.58
CA LEU A 94 -12.39 -4.17 -10.74
C LEU A 94 -11.45 -3.93 -11.94
N ASP A 95 -10.46 -3.05 -11.83
CA ASP A 95 -9.39 -2.89 -12.84
C ASP A 95 -8.12 -3.72 -12.52
N LEU A 96 -8.21 -4.69 -11.60
CA LEU A 96 -7.14 -5.66 -11.30
C LEU A 96 -6.69 -6.44 -12.56
N TRP A 97 -7.58 -6.67 -13.53
CA TRP A 97 -7.24 -7.38 -14.78
C TRP A 97 -6.30 -6.59 -15.70
N LYS A 98 -6.29 -5.25 -15.64
CA LYS A 98 -5.35 -4.43 -16.43
C LYS A 98 -3.91 -4.52 -15.90
N ILE A 99 -3.74 -4.73 -14.60
CA ILE A 99 -2.42 -4.95 -13.98
C ILE A 99 -1.97 -6.40 -14.21
N HIS A 100 -2.89 -7.37 -14.13
CA HIS A 100 -2.60 -8.77 -14.45
C HIS A 100 -2.09 -8.94 -15.91
N SER A 101 -2.55 -8.10 -16.85
CA SER A 101 -2.03 -8.10 -18.23
C SER A 101 -0.56 -7.69 -18.37
N LYS A 102 0.05 -7.04 -17.37
CA LYS A 102 1.48 -6.67 -17.38
C LYS A 102 2.38 -7.63 -16.59
N ILE A 103 1.78 -8.52 -15.80
CA ILE A 103 2.49 -9.49 -14.94
C ILE A 103 2.40 -10.92 -15.52
N SER A 104 1.76 -11.10 -16.69
CA SER A 104 1.89 -12.36 -17.42
C SER A 104 3.21 -12.37 -18.20
N ILE A 105 4.14 -13.19 -17.71
CA ILE A 105 5.04 -13.96 -18.58
C ILE A 105 4.20 -14.94 -19.41
#